data_AF-A0A0N8P3A8-F1
#
_entry.id   AF-A0A0N8P3A8-F1
#
_cell.length_a   1.000
_cell.length_b   1.000
_cell.length_c   1.000
_cell.angle_alpha   90.00
_cell.angle_beta   90.00
_cell.angle_gamma   90.00
#
_symmetry.space_group_name_H-M   'P 1'
#
loop_
_entity.id
_entity.type
_entity.pdbx_description
1 polymer ?
#
loop_
_entity_poly.entity_id
_entity_poly.type
_entity_poly.pdbx_seq_one_letter_code
_entity_poly.pdbx_strand_id
1 'polypeptide(L)'
;DTDKGVVIRGRGSSDDKGQLMTFVEACRAWVQVHGSLPIKVSIFFEGEEESGSPSLVPFMRDNAEELTADIALICDTALFQGKTPSITTQLRGSVTEEFSIKGASRDLHSGMYGGIAGNPIHVLSSIIAGLHDETGRITVEGFYDDVPELSDEMRSQWKNLAFDHDSF
;
A
#
# COMPACT_ATOMS: atom_id res chain seq x y z
N ASP A 1 7.10 5.80 -25.55
CA ASP A 1 7.28 4.35 -25.69
C ASP A 1 8.49 3.85 -24.93
N THR A 2 8.63 2.53 -24.84
CA THR A 2 9.76 1.78 -24.30
C THR A 2 10.03 0.60 -25.24
N ASP A 3 11.13 -0.11 -25.04
CA ASP A 3 11.41 -1.37 -25.76
C ASP A 3 10.32 -2.44 -25.51
N LYS A 4 9.52 -2.29 -24.44
CA LYS A 4 8.40 -3.16 -24.08
C LYS A 4 7.06 -2.70 -24.67
N GLY A 5 7.00 -1.57 -25.37
CA GLY A 5 5.81 -1.05 -26.04
C GLY A 5 5.41 0.37 -25.63
N VAL A 6 4.19 0.74 -26.03
CA VAL A 6 3.58 2.03 -25.72
C VAL A 6 3.32 2.12 -24.21
N VAL A 7 3.64 3.28 -23.63
CA VAL A 7 3.45 3.52 -22.20
C VAL A 7 2.80 4.87 -21.96
N ILE A 8 1.93 4.93 -20.94
CA ILE A 8 1.36 6.17 -20.41
C ILE A 8 2.24 6.60 -19.24
N ARG A 9 2.64 7.88 -19.20
CA ARG A 9 3.46 8.43 -18.11
C ARG A 9 2.75 9.61 -17.48
N GLY A 10 2.46 9.51 -16.20
CA GLY A 10 1.87 10.59 -15.40
C GLY A 10 1.58 10.14 -13.98
N ARG A 11 1.62 11.08 -13.02
CA ARG A 11 1.17 10.82 -11.65
C ARG A 11 -0.29 10.37 -11.70
N GLY A 12 -0.54 9.21 -11.09
CA GLY A 12 -1.85 8.59 -11.04
C GLY A 12 -2.23 7.72 -12.23
N SER A 13 -1.35 7.57 -13.23
CA SER A 13 -1.64 6.73 -14.40
C SER A 13 -1.82 5.24 -14.08
N SER A 14 -1.20 4.75 -12.99
CA SER A 14 -1.29 3.38 -12.49
C SER A 14 -1.69 3.33 -11.01
N ASP A 15 -2.10 4.45 -10.42
CA ASP A 15 -2.37 4.58 -8.98
C ASP A 15 -3.27 5.80 -8.70
N ASP A 16 -4.58 5.71 -8.83
CA ASP A 16 -5.33 4.56 -9.36
C ASP A 16 -6.22 4.95 -10.56
N LYS A 17 -5.94 6.09 -11.20
CA LYS A 17 -6.84 6.64 -12.25
C LYS A 17 -6.93 5.74 -13.47
N GLY A 18 -5.88 4.98 -13.80
CA GLY A 18 -5.89 4.05 -14.93
C GLY A 18 -6.83 2.87 -14.70
N GLN A 19 -6.71 2.22 -13.55
CA GLN A 19 -7.50 1.05 -13.20
C GLN A 19 -8.94 1.43 -12.87
N LEU A 20 -9.15 2.53 -12.15
CA LEU A 20 -10.47 3.14 -11.96
C LEU A 20 -11.18 3.34 -13.30
N MET A 21 -10.50 3.97 -14.27
CA MET A 21 -11.10 4.21 -15.58
C MET A 21 -11.32 2.91 -16.37
N THR A 22 -10.54 1.87 -16.12
CA THR A 22 -10.72 0.57 -16.78
C THR A 22 -12.11 -0.02 -16.50
N PHE A 23 -12.59 0.03 -15.25
CA PHE A 23 -13.93 -0.46 -14.91
C PHE A 23 -15.05 0.42 -15.49
N VAL A 24 -14.87 1.75 -15.45
CA VAL A 24 -15.83 2.69 -16.03
C VAL A 24 -15.96 2.47 -17.54
N GLU A 25 -14.84 2.38 -18.26
CA GLU A 25 -14.85 2.18 -19.71
C GLU A 25 -15.36 0.78 -20.10
N ALA A 26 -15.08 -0.26 -19.30
CA ALA A 26 -15.67 -1.58 -19.52
C ALA A 26 -17.21 -1.55 -19.42
N CYS A 27 -17.75 -0.87 -18.39
CA CYS A 27 -19.19 -0.70 -18.25
C CYS A 27 -19.80 0.09 -19.42
N ARG A 28 -19.15 1.20 -19.82
CA ARG A 28 -19.59 2.03 -20.96
C ARG A 28 -19.59 1.24 -22.27
N ALA A 29 -18.51 0.52 -22.55
CA ALA A 29 -18.37 -0.29 -23.76
C ALA A 29 -19.44 -1.39 -23.81
N TRP A 30 -19.71 -2.05 -22.67
CA TRP A 30 -20.75 -3.07 -22.59
C TRP A 30 -22.14 -2.49 -22.89
N VAL A 31 -22.50 -1.38 -22.24
CA VAL A 31 -23.79 -0.71 -22.46
C VAL A 31 -23.94 -0.24 -23.92
N GLN A 32 -22.86 0.24 -24.54
CA GLN A 32 -22.89 0.66 -25.95
C GLN A 32 -23.25 -0.48 -26.90
N VAL A 33 -22.82 -1.71 -26.61
CA VAL A 33 -23.07 -2.90 -27.45
C VAL A 33 -24.38 -3.59 -27.09
N HIS A 34 -24.71 -3.67 -25.80
CA HIS A 34 -25.80 -4.52 -25.29
C HIS A 34 -27.01 -3.74 -24.76
N GLY A 35 -26.94 -2.41 -24.67
CA GLY A 35 -28.01 -1.52 -24.21
C GLY A 35 -28.11 -1.36 -22.68
N SER A 36 -27.67 -2.35 -21.90
CA SER A 36 -27.65 -2.30 -20.43
C SER A 36 -26.57 -3.20 -19.83
N LEU A 37 -26.25 -2.98 -18.55
CA LEU A 37 -25.37 -3.87 -17.79
C LEU A 37 -26.11 -5.18 -17.45
N PRO A 38 -25.42 -6.33 -17.42
CA PRO A 38 -26.03 -7.63 -17.16
C PRO A 38 -26.31 -7.87 -15.67
N ILE A 39 -25.78 -7.03 -14.80
CA ILE A 39 -25.90 -7.08 -13.33
C ILE A 39 -26.08 -5.66 -12.78
N LYS A 40 -26.56 -5.56 -11.54
CA LYS A 40 -26.51 -4.30 -10.78
C LYS A 40 -25.06 -4.00 -10.45
N VAL A 41 -24.60 -2.78 -10.77
CA VAL A 41 -23.24 -2.32 -10.47
C VAL A 41 -23.35 -1.04 -9.66
N SER A 42 -22.68 -1.01 -8.51
CA SER A 42 -22.40 0.22 -7.76
C SER A 42 -20.93 0.57 -7.97
N ILE A 43 -20.66 1.83 -8.31
CA ILE A 43 -19.30 2.35 -8.45
C ILE A 43 -19.06 3.29 -7.28
N PHE A 44 -18.09 2.94 -6.43
CA PHE A 44 -17.74 3.72 -5.25
C PHE A 44 -16.31 4.21 -5.39
N PHE A 45 -16.15 5.53 -5.48
CA PHE A 45 -14.86 6.20 -5.59
C PHE A 45 -14.67 7.13 -4.39
N GLU A 46 -13.49 7.04 -3.79
CA GLU A 46 -13.06 7.92 -2.71
C GLU A 46 -11.83 8.72 -3.17
N GLY A 47 -11.40 9.70 -2.38
CA GLY A 47 -10.39 10.68 -2.81
C GLY A 47 -9.27 10.90 -1.80
N GLU A 48 -9.25 10.13 -0.73
CA GLU A 48 -8.38 10.29 0.44
C GLU A 48 -7.47 9.07 0.68
N GLU A 49 -7.43 8.08 -0.23
CA GLU A 49 -6.62 6.84 -0.10
C GLU A 49 -5.17 7.16 0.26
N GLU A 50 -4.55 8.03 -0.53
CA GLU A 50 -3.16 8.50 -0.37
C GLU A 50 -2.94 9.36 0.90
N SER A 51 -4.00 9.59 1.68
CA SER A 51 -4.02 10.31 2.96
C SER A 51 -4.61 9.46 4.10
N GLY A 52 -4.74 8.14 3.90
CA GLY A 52 -5.21 7.19 4.90
C GLY A 52 -6.74 7.05 5.01
N SER A 53 -7.50 7.59 4.05
CA SER A 53 -8.96 7.41 3.94
C SER A 53 -9.77 7.73 5.21
N PRO A 54 -9.55 8.87 5.91
CA PRO A 54 -10.17 9.13 7.21
C PRO A 54 -11.71 9.14 7.16
N SER A 55 -12.30 9.53 6.02
CA SER A 55 -13.76 9.61 5.87
C SER A 55 -14.40 8.31 5.35
N LEU A 56 -13.61 7.37 4.83
CA LEU A 56 -14.09 6.19 4.13
C LEU A 56 -14.93 5.28 5.04
N VAL A 57 -14.38 4.87 6.18
CA VAL A 57 -15.06 3.95 7.10
C VAL A 57 -16.35 4.57 7.69
N PRO A 58 -16.35 5.83 8.17
CA PRO A 58 -17.59 6.51 8.55
C PRO A 58 -18.64 6.52 7.45
N PHE A 59 -18.26 6.93 6.22
CA PHE A 59 -19.19 6.99 5.09
C PHE A 59 -19.78 5.61 4.78
N MET A 60 -18.95 4.55 4.78
CA MET A 60 -19.41 3.19 4.50
C MET A 60 -20.40 2.68 5.55
N ARG A 61 -20.21 3.05 6.83
CA ARG A 61 -21.13 2.68 7.90
C ARG A 61 -22.47 3.39 7.77
N ASP A 62 -22.45 4.68 7.47
CA ASP A 62 -23.67 5.49 7.33
C ASP A 62 -24.49 5.11 6.09
N ASN A 63 -23.84 4.56 5.05
CA ASN A 63 -24.47 4.16 3.78
C ASN A 63 -24.46 2.64 3.56
N ALA A 64 -24.35 1.84 4.63
CA ALA A 64 -24.16 0.39 4.55
C ALA A 64 -25.26 -0.32 3.75
N GLU A 65 -26.51 0.12 3.88
CA GLU A 65 -27.64 -0.47 3.14
C GLU A 65 -27.50 -0.32 1.62
N GLU A 66 -27.03 0.85 1.15
CA GLU A 66 -26.82 1.12 -0.27
C GLU A 66 -25.57 0.43 -0.82
N LEU A 67 -24.52 0.36 -0.01
CA LEU A 67 -23.22 -0.20 -0.40
C LEU A 67 -23.14 -1.73 -0.24
N THR A 68 -24.12 -2.36 0.38
CA THR A 68 -24.16 -3.82 0.51
C THR A 68 -24.23 -4.47 -0.87
N ALA A 69 -23.26 -5.34 -1.15
CA ALA A 69 -23.13 -6.06 -2.40
C ALA A 69 -22.68 -7.51 -2.15
N ASP A 70 -23.01 -8.42 -3.08
CA ASP A 70 -22.57 -9.82 -3.01
C ASP A 70 -21.05 -9.95 -3.22
N ILE A 71 -20.45 -9.04 -4.00
CA ILE A 71 -19.04 -9.04 -4.36
C ILE A 71 -18.55 -7.58 -4.40
N ALA A 72 -17.40 -7.33 -3.78
CA ALA A 72 -16.63 -6.10 -3.94
C ALA A 72 -15.38 -6.39 -4.77
N LEU A 73 -15.14 -5.58 -5.80
CA LEU A 73 -13.93 -5.65 -6.63
C LEU A 73 -13.14 -4.36 -6.43
N ILE A 74 -11.88 -4.51 -6.03
CA ILE A 74 -10.92 -3.41 -5.89
C ILE A 74 -9.77 -3.73 -6.85
N CYS A 75 -9.41 -2.76 -7.68
CA CYS A 75 -8.36 -2.93 -8.69
C CYS A 75 -7.26 -1.91 -8.48
N ASP A 76 -6.55 -2.05 -7.38
CA ASP A 76 -5.48 -1.15 -6.98
C ASP A 76 -4.28 -1.95 -6.49
N THR A 77 -3.89 -2.94 -7.28
CA THR A 77 -2.75 -3.80 -6.99
C THR A 77 -1.98 -4.13 -8.27
N ALA A 78 -0.82 -4.74 -8.13
CA ALA A 78 0.07 -5.03 -9.24
C ALA A 78 -0.09 -6.47 -9.76
N LEU A 79 0.35 -6.66 -11.02
CA LEU A 79 0.64 -7.97 -11.58
C LEU A 79 1.69 -8.69 -10.73
N PHE A 80 1.64 -10.01 -10.66
CA PHE A 80 2.65 -10.79 -9.93
C PHE A 80 4.06 -10.58 -10.52
N GLN A 81 4.18 -10.68 -11.85
CA GLN A 81 5.43 -10.43 -12.59
C GLN A 81 5.10 -10.00 -14.02
N GLY A 82 5.74 -8.96 -14.55
CA GLY A 82 5.76 -8.65 -15.99
C GLY A 82 4.39 -8.73 -16.71
N LYS A 83 4.07 -9.89 -17.29
CA LYS A 83 2.82 -10.19 -18.01
C LYS A 83 1.90 -11.22 -17.31
N THR A 84 2.28 -11.71 -16.14
CA THR A 84 1.54 -12.69 -15.35
C THR A 84 0.50 -11.98 -14.49
N PRO A 85 -0.81 -12.14 -14.77
CA PRO A 85 -1.86 -11.54 -13.95
C PRO A 85 -1.92 -12.20 -12.57
N SER A 86 -2.47 -11.45 -11.60
CA SER A 86 -2.63 -11.86 -10.22
C SER A 86 -4.04 -11.51 -9.75
N ILE A 87 -4.54 -12.32 -8.81
CA ILE A 87 -5.68 -11.97 -7.97
C ILE A 87 -5.12 -11.81 -6.57
N THR A 88 -5.05 -10.57 -6.10
CA THR A 88 -4.60 -10.27 -4.74
C THR A 88 -5.76 -10.53 -3.79
N THR A 89 -5.58 -11.49 -2.88
CA THR A 89 -6.63 -11.87 -1.91
C THR A 89 -6.42 -11.25 -0.53
N GLN A 90 -5.21 -10.78 -0.23
CA GLN A 90 -4.82 -10.22 1.06
C GLN A 90 -3.77 -9.13 0.87
N LEU A 91 -3.79 -8.14 1.76
CA LEU A 91 -2.79 -7.07 1.86
C LEU A 91 -2.23 -7.05 3.29
N ARG A 92 -1.00 -6.56 3.44
CA ARG A 92 -0.46 -6.25 4.77
C ARG A 92 -1.19 -5.04 5.36
N GLY A 93 -1.40 -5.05 6.67
CA GLY A 93 -1.72 -3.82 7.38
C GLY A 93 -0.53 -2.87 7.41
N SER A 94 -0.79 -1.62 7.78
CA SER A 94 0.24 -0.59 7.99
C SER A 94 -0.06 0.16 9.28
N VAL A 95 1.00 0.55 9.98
CA VAL A 95 0.96 1.44 11.14
C VAL A 95 2.01 2.53 10.90
N THR A 96 1.58 3.78 11.02
CA THR A 96 2.44 4.96 10.88
C THR A 96 2.45 5.69 12.21
N GLU A 97 3.64 5.88 12.78
CA GLU A 97 3.84 6.59 14.05
C GLU A 97 4.76 7.79 13.83
N GLU A 98 4.45 8.90 14.51
CA GLU A 98 5.31 10.08 14.54
C GLU A 98 5.86 10.28 15.95
N PHE A 99 7.18 10.45 16.06
CA PHE A 99 7.84 10.76 17.31
C PHE A 99 8.75 11.98 17.16
N SER A 100 8.73 12.83 18.18
CA SER A 100 9.48 14.08 18.21
C SER A 100 10.56 14.04 19.29
N ILE A 101 11.80 14.29 18.89
CA ILE A 101 12.94 14.42 19.82
C ILE A 101 13.32 15.89 19.89
N LYS A 102 13.13 16.48 21.07
CA LYS A 102 13.49 17.87 21.33
C LYS A 102 14.79 17.95 22.11
N GLY A 103 15.78 18.62 21.53
CA GLY A 103 17.06 18.92 22.20
C GLY A 103 17.04 20.31 22.84
N ALA A 104 17.96 21.16 22.40
CA ALA A 104 18.05 22.55 22.86
C ALA A 104 16.77 23.35 22.56
N SER A 105 16.57 24.45 23.27
CA SER A 105 15.43 25.35 23.09
C SER A 105 15.47 26.18 21.79
N ARG A 106 16.55 26.04 20.99
CA ARG A 106 16.80 26.71 19.72
C ARG A 106 17.86 25.93 18.93
N ASP A 107 18.00 26.25 17.65
CA ASP A 107 19.10 25.74 16.83
C ASP A 107 20.45 26.24 17.35
N LEU A 108 21.46 25.36 17.29
CA LEU A 108 22.80 25.63 17.80
C LEU A 108 23.83 25.57 16.67
N HIS A 109 24.84 26.45 16.72
CA HIS A 109 25.96 26.42 15.79
C HIS A 109 26.82 25.16 16.04
N SER A 110 26.90 24.28 15.05
CA SER A 110 27.56 22.96 15.20
C SER A 110 29.03 23.05 15.60
N GLY A 111 29.78 24.05 15.16
CA GLY A 111 31.16 24.25 15.58
C GLY A 111 31.35 24.72 17.03
N MET A 112 30.38 25.44 17.60
CA MET A 112 30.49 25.97 18.98
C MET A 112 29.99 24.96 20.01
N TYR A 113 28.96 24.19 19.65
CA TYR A 113 28.26 23.29 20.56
C TYR A 113 28.46 21.81 20.23
N GLY A 114 29.19 21.50 19.14
CA GLY A 114 29.49 20.16 18.70
C GLY A 114 30.25 19.38 19.77
N GLY A 115 29.76 18.17 20.07
CA GLY A 115 30.34 17.28 21.08
C GLY A 115 29.97 17.61 22.54
N ILE A 116 29.33 18.76 22.81
CA ILE A 116 28.90 19.14 24.17
C ILE A 116 27.37 19.06 24.29
N ALA A 117 26.65 19.61 23.32
CA ALA A 117 25.19 19.54 23.30
C ALA A 117 24.72 18.19 22.72
N GLY A 118 23.70 17.59 23.35
CA GLY A 118 23.02 16.42 22.80
C GLY A 118 22.35 16.78 21.48
N ASN A 119 22.74 16.11 20.40
CA ASN A 119 22.17 16.31 19.06
C ASN A 119 20.94 15.41 18.87
N PRO A 120 19.72 15.96 18.75
CA PRO A 120 18.50 15.17 18.52
C PRO A 120 18.60 14.26 17.29
N ILE A 121 19.36 14.66 16.26
CA ILE A 121 19.56 13.87 15.06
C ILE A 121 20.34 12.58 15.38
N HIS A 122 21.34 12.63 16.27
CA HIS A 122 22.07 11.41 16.65
C HIS A 122 21.17 10.42 17.41
N VAL A 123 20.31 10.95 18.29
CA VAL A 123 19.33 10.14 19.03
C VAL A 123 18.32 9.53 18.06
N LEU A 124 17.77 10.34 17.14
CA LEU A 124 16.85 9.89 16.10
C LEU A 124 17.47 8.79 15.23
N SER A 125 18.69 9.01 14.74
CA SER A 125 19.43 8.03 13.95
C SER A 125 19.66 6.73 14.72
N SER A 126 19.94 6.81 16.03
CA SER A 126 20.13 5.62 16.86
C SER A 126 18.83 4.84 17.06
N ILE A 127 17.71 5.54 17.23
CA ILE A 127 16.37 4.90 17.32
C ILE A 127 16.01 4.24 16.00
N ILE A 128 16.13 4.95 14.87
CA ILE A 128 15.79 4.41 13.54
C ILE A 128 16.68 3.20 13.20
N ALA A 129 17.99 3.31 13.42
CA ALA A 129 18.91 2.19 13.22
C ALA A 129 18.61 1.03 14.17
N GLY A 130 18.14 1.34 15.38
CA GLY A 130 17.76 0.36 16.38
C GLY A 130 16.48 -0.40 16.08
N LEU A 131 15.63 0.02 15.13
CA LEU A 131 14.37 -0.66 14.78
C LEU A 131 14.57 -1.99 14.04
N HIS A 132 15.73 -2.19 13.41
CA HIS A 132 16.09 -3.41 12.70
C HIS A 132 17.48 -3.88 13.10
N ASP A 133 17.67 -5.20 13.18
CA ASP A 133 19.00 -5.80 13.40
C ASP A 133 19.78 -5.93 12.08
N GLU A 134 20.99 -6.50 12.14
CA GLU A 134 21.87 -6.70 10.98
C GLU A 134 21.31 -7.64 9.91
N THR A 135 20.27 -8.42 10.22
CA THR A 135 19.56 -9.30 9.27
C THR A 135 18.29 -8.67 8.72
N GLY A 136 17.93 -7.47 9.20
CA GLY A 136 16.68 -6.79 8.85
C GLY A 136 15.47 -7.25 9.65
N ARG A 137 15.67 -7.99 10.76
CA ARG A 137 14.58 -8.37 11.66
C ARG A 137 14.19 -7.17 12.52
N ILE A 138 12.91 -6.99 12.77
CA ILE A 138 12.40 -5.91 13.62
C ILE A 138 12.75 -6.21 15.09
N THR A 139 13.26 -5.21 15.80
CA THR A 139 13.79 -5.37 17.17
C THR A 139 12.81 -4.93 18.26
N VAL A 140 11.66 -4.38 17.88
CA VAL A 140 10.62 -3.92 18.82
C VAL A 140 10.11 -5.12 19.64
N GLU A 141 10.14 -4.97 20.96
CA GLU A 141 9.69 -6.02 21.88
C GLU A 141 8.22 -6.39 21.61
N GLY A 142 7.93 -7.69 21.58
CA GLY A 142 6.59 -8.23 21.29
C GLY A 142 6.14 -8.17 19.83
N PHE A 143 6.96 -7.63 18.90
CA PHE A 143 6.54 -7.45 17.50
C PHE A 143 6.07 -8.74 16.81
N TYR A 144 6.64 -9.89 17.18
CA TYR A 144 6.36 -11.17 16.53
C TYR A 144 5.36 -12.05 17.29
N ASP A 145 4.86 -11.60 18.45
CA ASP A 145 4.06 -12.45 19.34
C ASP A 145 2.74 -12.91 18.69
N ASP A 146 2.15 -12.06 17.86
CA ASP A 146 0.90 -12.33 17.13
C ASP A 146 1.12 -12.68 15.65
N VAL A 147 2.36 -12.90 15.20
CA VAL A 147 2.63 -13.29 13.82
C VAL A 147 2.33 -14.78 13.65
N PRO A 148 1.31 -15.16 12.84
CA PRO A 148 0.97 -16.56 12.68
C PRO A 148 2.04 -17.30 11.88
N GLU A 149 2.21 -18.58 12.19
CA GLU A 149 3.05 -19.48 11.39
C GLU A 149 2.50 -19.62 9.97
N LEU A 150 3.41 -19.70 9.00
CA LEU A 150 3.04 -19.87 7.60
C LEU A 150 2.44 -21.25 7.37
N SER A 151 1.16 -21.29 6.99
CA SER A 151 0.46 -22.54 6.68
C SER A 151 1.06 -23.27 5.48
N ASP A 152 0.94 -24.60 5.46
CA ASP A 152 1.42 -25.42 4.34
C ASP A 152 0.71 -25.08 3.03
N GLU A 153 -0.57 -24.72 3.09
CA GLU A 153 -1.34 -24.29 1.94
C GLU A 153 -0.77 -23.00 1.33
N MET A 154 -0.57 -21.95 2.15
CA MET A 154 0.02 -20.69 1.68
C MET A 154 1.43 -20.91 1.17
N ARG A 155 2.24 -21.72 1.87
CA ARG A 155 3.59 -22.08 1.43
C ARG A 155 3.57 -22.78 0.06
N SER A 156 2.62 -23.66 -0.17
CA SER A 156 2.44 -24.35 -1.46
C SER A 156 2.03 -23.37 -2.56
N GLN A 157 1.05 -22.49 -2.30
CA GLN A 157 0.63 -21.45 -3.23
C GLN A 157 1.80 -20.55 -3.65
N TRP A 158 2.63 -20.10 -2.69
CA TRP A 158 3.79 -19.26 -2.98
C TRP A 158 4.86 -20.00 -3.80
N LYS A 159 5.13 -21.27 -3.49
CA LYS A 159 6.06 -22.09 -4.31
C LYS A 159 5.55 -22.23 -5.75
N ASN A 160 4.24 -22.39 -5.94
CA ASN A 160 3.63 -22.52 -7.26
C ASN A 160 3.69 -21.25 -8.10
N LEU A 161 3.90 -20.08 -7.48
CA LEU A 161 4.18 -18.85 -8.21
C LEU A 161 5.53 -18.88 -8.94
N ALA A 162 6.42 -19.83 -8.60
CA ALA A 162 7.71 -20.05 -9.24
C ALA A 162 8.55 -18.76 -9.35
N PHE A 163 8.57 -17.96 -8.28
CA PHE A 163 9.38 -16.75 -8.22
C PHE A 163 10.88 -17.12 -8.26
N ASP A 164 11.63 -16.52 -9.19
CA ASP A 164 13.07 -16.71 -9.31
C ASP A 164 13.81 -15.70 -8.43
N HIS A 165 14.17 -16.15 -7.22
CA HIS A 165 14.90 -15.34 -6.24
C HIS A 165 16.31 -14.93 -6.71
N ASP A 166 16.96 -15.70 -7.58
CA ASP A 166 18.32 -15.42 -8.03
C ASP A 166 18.36 -14.33 -9.12
N SER A 167 17.21 -14.04 -9.74
CA SER A 167 17.07 -13.03 -10.81
C SER A 167 16.85 -11.60 -10.31
N PHE A 168 16.75 -11.39 -9.00
CA PHE A 168 16.51 -10.11 -8.34
C PHE A 168 17.78 -9.58 -7.67
#